data_AF-A0AAD7DWK0-F1
#
_entry.id   AF-A0AAD7DWK0-F1
#
_cell.length_a   1.000
_cell.length_b   1.000
_cell.length_c   1.000
_cell.angle_alpha   90.00
_cell.angle_beta   90.00
_cell.angle_gamma   90.00
#
_symmetry.space_group_name_H-M   'P 1'
#
loop_
_entity.id
_entity.type
_entity.pdbx_description
1 polymer ?
#
loop_
_entity_poly.entity_id
_entity_poly.type
_entity_poly.pdbx_seq_one_letter_code
_entity_poly.pdbx_strand_id
1 'polypeptide(L)'
;MRFLLTWSTPHLHQGQDGESIGTYGIEGSKPGAPAVACYLHHNVLGLDQNGHGALLGQVSFTCCRVSIWFWAAMSDDKTEFIVVPFNPLEKGSDKIIICERILGKSNEEFVQDEEAFEVLCTLASDLNINAFACNFWINGQVDDDVEEANYLNKRIFNRLSITSPNVDPKNIPLFLSSTVFEQGDYRECVRNFQRRLGLETDSRQDLFVLRNVVMSPFQAAGNFVQELATIFQKVLEEENVVRRNTVEPQIYEFVMQGVEAPYLTYKP
;
A
#
# COMPACT_ATOMS: atom_id res chain seq x y z
N MET A 1 30.69 20.69 -9.36
CA MET A 1 29.27 21.09 -9.45
C MET A 1 28.80 21.92 -8.25
N ARG A 2 29.17 21.62 -6.99
CA ARG A 2 28.70 22.39 -5.82
C ARG A 2 28.91 23.91 -5.86
N PHE A 3 29.96 24.38 -6.54
CA PHE A 3 30.26 25.81 -6.70
C PHE A 3 29.30 26.55 -7.64
N LEU A 4 28.48 25.85 -8.44
CA LEU A 4 27.45 26.49 -9.26
C LEU A 4 26.35 27.15 -8.42
N LEU A 5 26.21 26.75 -7.16
CA LEU A 5 25.29 27.34 -6.20
C LEU A 5 25.88 28.58 -5.51
N THR A 6 27.12 28.94 -5.82
CA THR A 6 27.88 30.00 -5.16
C THR A 6 28.48 30.96 -6.19
N TRP A 7 28.76 32.19 -5.80
CA TRP A 7 29.57 33.12 -6.61
C TRP A 7 31.08 32.91 -6.47
N SER A 8 31.49 31.76 -5.92
CA SER A 8 32.89 31.42 -5.62
C SER A 8 33.42 30.37 -6.58
N THR A 9 34.73 30.41 -6.85
CA THR A 9 35.45 29.37 -7.60
C THR A 9 36.13 28.39 -6.66
N PRO A 10 36.44 27.16 -7.09
CA PRO A 10 37.25 26.24 -6.31
C PRO A 10 38.63 26.85 -6.00
N HIS A 11 38.92 27.08 -4.71
CA HIS A 11 40.22 27.56 -4.25
C HIS A 11 41.08 26.40 -3.73
N LEU A 12 42.40 26.55 -3.79
CA LEU A 12 43.34 25.57 -3.22
C LEU A 12 43.28 25.67 -1.69
N HIS A 13 42.99 24.55 -1.04
CA HIS A 13 42.91 24.46 0.40
C HIS A 13 44.29 24.72 1.05
N GLN A 14 44.38 25.71 1.93
CA GLN A 14 45.55 25.95 2.79
C GLN A 14 45.25 25.35 4.15
N GLY A 15 45.98 24.28 4.52
CA GLY A 15 45.63 23.35 5.60
C GLY A 15 45.62 23.86 7.04
N GLN A 16 45.53 25.18 7.28
CA GLN A 16 45.37 25.77 8.61
C GLN A 16 43.91 26.13 8.94
N ASP A 17 43.07 26.39 7.93
CA ASP A 17 41.66 26.77 8.13
C ASP A 17 40.71 25.70 7.57
N GLY A 18 39.81 25.19 8.41
CA GLY A 18 38.79 24.24 7.97
C GLY A 18 37.79 24.86 6.99
N GLU A 19 37.45 24.14 5.92
CA GLU A 19 36.45 24.63 4.97
C GLU A 19 35.03 24.55 5.55
N SER A 20 34.28 25.64 5.44
CA SER A 20 32.86 25.62 5.78
C SER A 20 32.07 24.88 4.70
N ILE A 21 31.47 23.74 5.07
CA ILE A 21 30.53 22.98 4.21
C ILE A 21 29.12 23.60 4.18
N GLY A 22 28.90 24.69 4.94
CA GLY A 22 27.62 25.39 5.04
C GLY A 22 27.23 26.15 3.77
N THR A 23 28.20 26.55 2.95
CA THR A 23 27.98 27.48 1.83
C THR A 23 27.53 26.82 0.53
N TYR A 24 27.52 25.49 0.47
CA TYR A 24 27.30 24.72 -0.77
C TYR A 24 25.88 24.15 -0.88
N GLY A 25 24.87 24.84 -0.34
CA GLY A 25 23.49 24.36 -0.33
C GLY A 25 22.48 25.49 -0.18
N ILE A 26 21.20 25.10 -0.05
CA ILE A 26 20.08 26.04 0.15
C ILE A 26 20.06 26.56 1.58
N GLU A 27 20.38 25.69 2.54
CA GLU A 27 20.35 26.00 3.97
C GLU A 27 21.61 26.75 4.43
N GLY A 28 21.47 27.53 5.51
CA GLY A 28 22.59 28.21 6.18
C GLY A 28 23.01 27.50 7.46
N SER A 29 22.50 27.99 8.61
CA SER A 29 22.76 27.36 9.91
C SER A 29 22.07 26.01 10.00
N LYS A 30 22.87 24.94 10.12
CA LYS A 30 22.39 23.56 10.24
C LYS A 30 23.00 22.88 11.46
N PRO A 31 22.21 22.10 12.23
CA PRO A 31 22.73 21.41 13.40
C PRO A 31 23.76 20.35 13.00
N GLY A 32 24.82 20.19 13.79
CA GLY A 32 25.78 19.09 13.60
C GLY A 32 25.23 17.72 14.04
N ALA A 33 24.16 17.71 14.85
CA ALA A 33 23.62 16.49 15.43
C ALA A 33 23.14 15.45 14.38
N PRO A 34 22.40 15.81 13.31
CA PRO A 34 22.04 14.86 12.24
C PRO A 34 23.27 14.26 11.55
N ALA A 35 24.33 15.04 11.32
CA ALA A 35 25.56 14.54 10.72
C ALA A 35 26.24 13.49 11.62
N VAL A 36 26.28 13.74 12.94
CA VAL A 36 26.78 12.78 13.93
C VAL A 36 25.89 11.54 13.99
N ALA A 37 24.56 11.70 13.96
CA ALA A 37 23.63 10.57 13.97
C ALA A 37 23.81 9.66 12.75
N CYS A 38 23.88 10.23 11.54
CA CYS A 38 24.16 9.48 10.31
C CYS A 38 25.55 8.82 10.35
N TYR A 39 26.57 9.53 10.84
CA TYR A 39 27.92 8.98 10.98
C TYR A 39 27.94 7.77 11.92
N LEU A 40 27.32 7.88 13.09
CA LEU A 40 27.22 6.75 14.03
C LEU A 40 26.46 5.58 13.41
N HIS A 41 25.34 5.85 12.73
CA HIS A 41 24.56 4.82 12.04
C HIS A 41 25.39 4.07 10.99
N HIS A 42 26.13 4.78 10.14
CA HIS A 42 26.98 4.20 9.11
C HIS A 42 28.14 3.38 9.70
N ASN A 43 28.73 3.81 10.82
CA ASN A 43 29.80 3.06 11.47
C ASN A 43 29.31 1.82 12.23
N VAL A 44 28.11 1.90 12.83
CA VAL A 44 27.56 0.78 13.62
C VAL A 44 26.99 -0.30 12.71
N LEU A 45 26.24 0.08 11.67
CA LEU A 45 25.67 -0.89 10.73
C LEU A 45 26.68 -1.29 9.65
N GLY A 46 27.46 -0.35 9.12
CA GLY A 46 28.30 -0.56 7.95
C GLY A 46 27.55 -0.34 6.64
N LEU A 47 28.14 0.46 5.75
CA LEU A 47 27.63 0.70 4.38
C LEU A 47 28.09 -0.41 3.43
N ASP A 48 27.80 -1.66 3.79
CA ASP A 48 28.15 -2.84 3.01
C ASP A 48 26.98 -3.84 2.94
N GLN A 49 27.21 -4.95 2.24
CA GLN A 49 26.20 -6.00 2.05
C GLN A 49 25.87 -6.73 3.35
N ASN A 50 26.78 -6.80 4.32
CA ASN A 50 26.59 -7.52 5.59
C ASN A 50 25.92 -6.63 6.65
N GLY A 51 26.02 -5.32 6.51
CA GLY A 51 25.44 -4.31 7.37
C GLY A 51 24.07 -3.85 6.88
N HIS A 52 24.06 -2.68 6.24
CA HIS A 52 22.85 -2.12 5.62
C HIS A 52 22.20 -3.07 4.61
N GLY A 53 22.99 -3.80 3.82
CA GLY A 53 22.47 -4.78 2.87
C GLY A 53 21.70 -5.91 3.54
N ALA A 54 22.22 -6.44 4.65
CA ALA A 54 21.55 -7.50 5.40
C ALA A 54 20.25 -6.99 6.04
N LEU A 55 20.28 -5.79 6.63
CA LEU A 55 19.08 -5.17 7.21
C LEU A 55 18.00 -4.95 6.14
N LEU A 56 18.36 -4.34 5.01
CA LEU A 56 17.42 -4.10 3.92
C LEU A 56 16.96 -5.41 3.28
N GLY A 57 17.82 -6.42 3.17
CA GLY A 57 17.46 -7.75 2.68
C GLY A 57 16.40 -8.43 3.54
N GLN A 58 16.49 -8.33 4.87
CA GLN A 58 15.45 -8.82 5.78
C GLN A 58 14.13 -8.05 5.63
N VAL A 59 14.20 -6.74 5.42
CA VAL A 59 13.01 -5.91 5.16
C VAL A 59 12.39 -6.28 3.80
N SER A 60 13.19 -6.51 2.77
CA SER A 60 12.69 -6.94 1.46
C SER A 60 12.06 -8.32 1.54
N PHE A 61 12.69 -9.28 2.22
CA PHE A 61 12.10 -10.59 2.48
C PHE A 61 10.74 -10.47 3.19
N THR A 62 10.68 -9.63 4.23
CA THR A 62 9.43 -9.33 4.93
C THR A 62 8.39 -8.72 3.98
N CYS A 63 8.80 -7.80 3.11
CA CYS A 63 7.93 -7.17 2.13
C CYS A 63 7.34 -8.19 1.16
N CYS A 64 8.13 -9.16 0.69
CA CYS A 64 7.65 -10.26 -0.13
C CYS A 64 6.67 -11.15 0.65
N ARG A 65 6.96 -11.47 1.92
CA ARG A 65 6.03 -12.25 2.76
C ARG A 65 4.70 -11.54 2.97
N VAL A 66 4.72 -10.23 3.20
CA VAL A 66 3.48 -9.46 3.33
C VAL A 66 2.77 -9.30 1.98
N SER A 67 3.49 -9.27 0.86
CA SER A 67 2.84 -9.26 -0.46
C SER A 67 2.10 -10.56 -0.74
N ILE A 68 2.68 -11.71 -0.36
CA ILE A 68 2.01 -13.01 -0.39
C ILE A 68 0.70 -12.99 0.38
N TRP A 69 0.64 -12.29 1.52
CA TRP A 69 -0.62 -12.18 2.23
C TRP A 69 -1.72 -11.53 1.36
N PHE A 70 -1.44 -10.45 0.61
CA PHE A 70 -2.44 -9.88 -0.30
C PHE A 70 -2.97 -10.91 -1.32
N TRP A 71 -2.11 -11.84 -1.73
CA TRP A 71 -2.44 -12.94 -2.64
C TRP A 71 -3.11 -14.14 -1.96
N ALA A 72 -2.85 -14.32 -0.67
CA ALA A 72 -3.41 -15.36 0.18
C ALA A 72 -4.81 -15.06 0.69
N ALA A 73 -5.06 -13.79 1.06
CA ALA A 73 -6.38 -13.26 1.32
C ALA A 73 -7.16 -12.97 0.02
N MET A 74 -6.58 -13.33 -1.13
CA MET A 74 -7.18 -13.14 -2.43
C MET A 74 -8.18 -14.24 -2.70
N SER A 75 -9.44 -13.86 -2.54
CA SER A 75 -10.61 -14.38 -3.24
C SER A 75 -10.56 -15.86 -3.64
N ASP A 76 -11.10 -16.70 -2.76
CA ASP A 76 -11.72 -17.94 -3.20
C ASP A 76 -13.02 -17.60 -3.95
N ASP A 77 -13.49 -18.49 -4.83
CA ASP A 77 -14.79 -18.35 -5.54
C ASP A 77 -16.02 -18.21 -4.60
N LYS A 78 -15.80 -18.22 -3.29
CA LYS A 78 -16.80 -18.13 -2.22
C LYS A 78 -16.78 -16.82 -1.45
N THR A 79 -15.77 -15.98 -1.62
CA THR A 79 -15.67 -14.71 -0.87
C THR A 79 -16.27 -13.57 -1.67
N GLU A 80 -17.02 -12.70 -1.00
CA GLU A 80 -17.70 -11.54 -1.61
C GLU A 80 -16.75 -10.39 -2.00
N PHE A 81 -15.44 -10.59 -1.91
CA PHE A 81 -14.44 -9.55 -2.08
C PHE A 81 -13.29 -9.98 -2.97
N ILE A 82 -12.67 -9.00 -3.62
CA ILE A 82 -11.51 -9.15 -4.49
C ILE A 82 -10.42 -8.23 -3.97
N VAL A 83 -9.20 -8.75 -3.84
CA VAL A 83 -8.02 -7.92 -3.54
C VAL A 83 -7.08 -8.05 -4.71
N VAL A 84 -6.68 -6.95 -5.35
CA VAL A 84 -5.74 -6.99 -6.48
C VAL A 84 -4.53 -6.15 -6.14
N PRO A 85 -3.34 -6.75 -6.09
CA PRO A 85 -2.11 -6.01 -5.91
C PRO A 85 -1.61 -5.43 -7.23
N PHE A 86 -0.86 -4.34 -7.11
CA PHE A 86 -0.41 -3.54 -8.24
C PHE A 86 0.58 -4.28 -9.13
N ASN A 87 1.58 -4.96 -8.55
CA ASN A 87 2.50 -5.82 -9.29
C ASN A 87 1.80 -7.15 -9.63
N PRO A 88 1.66 -7.53 -10.91
CA PRO A 88 1.05 -8.81 -11.30
C PRO A 88 1.97 -9.99 -11.05
N LEU A 89 1.39 -11.19 -10.94
CA LEU A 89 2.14 -12.44 -11.03
C LEU A 89 2.63 -12.65 -12.47
N GLU A 90 3.86 -13.16 -12.62
CA GLU A 90 4.38 -13.51 -13.94
C GLU A 90 3.68 -14.74 -14.53
N LYS A 91 3.35 -15.73 -13.70
CA LYS A 91 2.65 -16.96 -14.13
C LYS A 91 1.44 -17.23 -13.24
N GLY A 92 0.31 -17.58 -13.86
CA GLY A 92 -0.91 -17.94 -13.13
C GLY A 92 -0.79 -19.22 -12.29
N SER A 93 0.15 -20.11 -12.61
CA SER A 93 0.49 -21.30 -11.82
C SER A 93 1.03 -20.98 -10.44
N ASP A 94 1.63 -19.80 -10.28
CA ASP A 94 2.32 -19.40 -9.05
C ASP A 94 1.31 -19.18 -7.92
N LYS A 95 0.04 -18.90 -8.24
CA LYS A 95 -1.05 -18.81 -7.23
C LYS A 95 -1.20 -20.12 -6.45
N ILE A 96 -1.08 -21.27 -7.11
CA ILE A 96 -1.20 -22.59 -6.45
C ILE A 96 -0.02 -22.81 -5.51
N ILE A 97 1.20 -22.48 -5.96
CA ILE A 97 2.43 -22.59 -5.17
C ILE A 97 2.35 -21.70 -3.93
N ILE A 98 1.87 -20.46 -4.07
CA ILE A 98 1.69 -19.52 -2.97
C ILE A 98 0.71 -20.08 -1.92
N CYS A 99 -0.43 -20.60 -2.37
CA CYS A 99 -1.46 -21.13 -1.48
C CYS A 99 -1.03 -22.41 -0.75
N GLU A 100 -0.34 -23.32 -1.42
CA GLU A 100 -0.03 -24.64 -0.85
C GLU A 100 1.32 -24.68 -0.11
N ARG A 101 2.32 -23.93 -0.60
CA ARG A 101 3.71 -24.07 -0.14
C ARG A 101 4.24 -22.88 0.64
N ILE A 102 3.58 -21.72 0.58
CA ILE A 102 4.10 -20.49 1.20
C ILE A 102 3.25 -20.03 2.39
N LEU A 103 1.92 -20.16 2.26
CA LEU A 103 0.97 -19.81 3.30
C LEU A 103 1.10 -20.70 4.54
N GLY A 104 1.18 -20.09 5.73
CA GLY A 104 1.22 -20.79 7.02
C GLY A 104 2.53 -21.52 7.34
N LYS A 105 3.55 -21.42 6.47
CA LYS A 105 4.88 -22.03 6.67
C LYS A 105 5.83 -21.11 7.43
N SER A 106 6.71 -21.72 8.23
CA SER A 106 7.78 -21.03 8.93
C SER A 106 8.84 -20.50 7.96
N ASN A 107 9.70 -19.59 8.43
CA ASN A 107 10.77 -19.05 7.58
C ASN A 107 11.82 -20.13 7.25
N GLU A 108 12.05 -21.06 8.17
CA GLU A 108 13.06 -22.11 8.02
C GLU A 108 12.66 -23.16 6.99
N GLU A 109 11.38 -23.55 6.98
CA GLU A 109 10.82 -24.46 5.97
C GLU A 109 10.83 -23.79 4.59
N PHE A 110 10.58 -22.49 4.55
CA PHE A 110 10.50 -21.72 3.31
C PHE A 110 11.86 -21.54 2.62
N VAL A 111 12.93 -21.26 3.37
CA VAL A 111 14.28 -21.07 2.81
C VAL A 111 14.83 -22.37 2.19
N GLN A 112 14.29 -23.53 2.56
CA GLN A 112 14.70 -24.82 2.01
C GLN A 112 14.00 -25.18 0.70
N ASP A 113 12.89 -24.52 0.36
CA ASP A 113 12.14 -24.75 -0.89
C ASP A 113 12.60 -23.73 -1.95
N GLU A 114 13.53 -24.15 -2.82
CA GLU A 114 14.10 -23.30 -3.87
C GLU A 114 13.02 -22.80 -4.85
N GLU A 115 12.02 -23.62 -5.17
CA GLU A 115 10.94 -23.24 -6.11
C GLU A 115 10.04 -22.16 -5.49
N ALA A 116 9.71 -22.29 -4.21
CA ALA A 116 8.93 -21.29 -3.49
C ALA A 116 9.73 -19.98 -3.31
N PHE A 117 11.05 -20.06 -3.11
CA PHE A 117 11.93 -18.91 -2.97
C PHE A 117 12.06 -18.11 -4.28
N GLU A 118 12.17 -18.78 -5.43
CA GLU A 118 12.19 -18.12 -6.73
C GLU A 118 10.88 -17.34 -7.00
N VAL A 119 9.73 -17.95 -6.69
CA VAL A 119 8.43 -17.27 -6.81
C VAL A 119 8.35 -16.07 -5.88
N LEU A 120 8.86 -16.15 -4.65
CA LEU A 120 8.91 -14.99 -3.73
C LEU A 120 9.69 -13.80 -4.30
N CYS A 121 10.80 -14.08 -4.99
CA CYS A 121 11.62 -13.03 -5.58
C CYS A 121 10.88 -12.25 -6.68
N THR A 122 9.83 -12.80 -7.28
CA THR A 122 9.02 -12.13 -8.31
C THR A 122 7.77 -11.45 -7.76
N LEU A 123 7.38 -11.74 -6.51
CA LEU A 123 6.10 -11.32 -5.91
C LEU A 123 6.08 -9.91 -5.29
N ALA A 124 7.24 -9.34 -5.00
CA ALA A 124 7.32 -8.09 -4.26
C ALA A 124 7.44 -6.87 -5.17
N SER A 125 7.11 -5.72 -4.59
CA SER A 125 7.52 -4.43 -5.13
C SER A 125 9.03 -4.33 -5.22
N ASP A 126 9.52 -3.65 -6.25
CA ASP A 126 10.94 -3.40 -6.51
C ASP A 126 11.68 -2.87 -5.27
N LEU A 127 11.03 -1.99 -4.50
CA LEU A 127 11.59 -1.35 -3.31
C LEU A 127 10.52 -1.25 -2.20
N ASN A 128 10.35 -2.32 -1.42
CA ASN A 128 9.67 -2.43 -0.12
C ASN A 128 8.28 -1.76 0.06
N ILE A 129 7.61 -1.36 -1.03
CA ILE A 129 6.37 -0.59 -1.02
C ILE A 129 5.34 -1.35 -1.85
N ASN A 130 4.45 -2.08 -1.19
CA ASN A 130 3.40 -2.83 -1.85
C ASN A 130 2.16 -1.94 -1.99
N ALA A 131 1.62 -1.83 -3.20
CA ALA A 131 0.35 -1.18 -3.48
C ALA A 131 -0.71 -2.21 -3.88
N PHE A 132 -1.94 -2.04 -3.43
CA PHE A 132 -3.07 -2.93 -3.72
C PHE A 132 -4.39 -2.20 -3.58
N ALA A 133 -5.44 -2.71 -4.19
CA ALA A 133 -6.79 -2.19 -4.08
C ALA A 133 -7.78 -3.33 -3.93
N CYS A 134 -8.91 -3.03 -3.32
CA CYS A 134 -10.00 -3.97 -3.11
C CYS A 134 -11.18 -3.63 -4.02
N ASN A 135 -11.87 -4.66 -4.47
CA ASN A 135 -13.18 -4.61 -5.11
C ASN A 135 -14.10 -5.67 -4.48
N PHE A 136 -15.35 -5.76 -4.90
CA PHE A 136 -16.34 -6.69 -4.33
C PHE A 136 -17.26 -7.29 -5.39
N TRP A 137 -17.90 -8.39 -5.02
CA TRP A 137 -18.88 -9.10 -5.84
C TRP A 137 -20.29 -8.72 -5.40
N ILE A 138 -21.17 -8.47 -6.37
CA ILE A 138 -22.59 -8.25 -6.17
C ILE A 138 -23.33 -9.33 -6.97
N ASN A 139 -24.07 -10.21 -6.28
CA ASN A 139 -24.91 -11.24 -6.92
C ASN A 139 -24.18 -12.11 -7.97
N GLY A 140 -22.88 -12.37 -7.78
CA GLY A 140 -22.06 -13.17 -8.71
C GLY A 140 -21.44 -12.40 -9.88
N GLN A 141 -21.58 -11.08 -9.92
CA GLN A 141 -20.89 -10.19 -10.86
C GLN A 141 -19.95 -9.25 -10.09
N VAL A 142 -18.78 -8.95 -10.67
CA VAL A 142 -17.85 -7.95 -10.12
C VAL A 142 -18.45 -6.57 -10.33
N ASP A 143 -18.43 -5.74 -9.29
CA ASP A 143 -18.83 -4.33 -9.40
C ASP A 143 -17.89 -3.59 -10.36
N ASP A 144 -18.46 -2.90 -11.36
CA ASP A 144 -17.69 -2.11 -12.32
C ASP A 144 -17.46 -0.66 -11.83
N ASP A 145 -18.30 -0.12 -10.94
CA ASP A 145 -18.25 1.28 -10.51
C ASP A 145 -16.95 1.65 -9.74
N VAL A 146 -16.20 2.60 -10.30
CA VAL A 146 -14.94 3.09 -9.69
C VAL A 146 -15.19 3.84 -8.39
N GLU A 147 -16.30 4.56 -8.23
CA GLU A 147 -16.59 5.33 -7.01
C GLU A 147 -16.91 4.43 -5.83
N GLU A 148 -17.63 3.34 -6.05
CA GLU A 148 -17.96 2.38 -4.98
C GLU A 148 -16.72 1.57 -4.57
N ALA A 149 -15.86 1.20 -5.53
CA ALA A 149 -14.53 0.67 -5.22
C ALA A 149 -13.68 1.69 -4.43
N ASN A 150 -13.68 2.96 -4.82
CA ASN A 150 -12.98 4.02 -4.08
C ASN A 150 -13.54 4.21 -2.67
N TYR A 151 -14.86 4.12 -2.52
CA TYR A 151 -15.54 4.21 -1.24
C TYR A 151 -15.11 3.07 -0.30
N LEU A 152 -15.10 1.83 -0.78
CA LEU A 152 -14.61 0.67 -0.03
C LEU A 152 -13.17 0.88 0.43
N ASN A 153 -12.26 1.20 -0.49
CA ASN A 153 -10.84 1.37 -0.15
C ASN A 153 -10.62 2.54 0.84
N LYS A 154 -11.38 3.63 0.71
CA LYS A 154 -11.32 4.78 1.63
C LYS A 154 -11.83 4.42 3.03
N ARG A 155 -12.88 3.59 3.12
CA ARG A 155 -13.42 3.08 4.39
C ARG A 155 -12.41 2.19 5.10
N ILE A 156 -11.81 1.25 4.38
CA ILE A 156 -10.72 0.39 4.89
C ILE A 156 -9.57 1.24 5.41
N PHE A 157 -9.13 2.23 4.62
CA PHE A 157 -8.08 3.16 5.03
C PHE A 157 -8.45 3.91 6.32
N ASN A 158 -9.66 4.47 6.41
CA ASN A 158 -10.09 5.23 7.60
C ASN A 158 -10.12 4.38 8.87
N ARG A 159 -10.37 3.07 8.77
CA ARG A 159 -10.30 2.14 9.91
C ARG A 159 -8.90 1.73 10.30
N LEU A 160 -8.00 1.65 9.32
CA LEU A 160 -6.63 1.19 9.46
C LEU A 160 -5.63 2.35 9.48
N SER A 161 -6.09 3.56 9.78
CA SER A 161 -5.23 4.74 9.88
C SER A 161 -5.78 5.75 10.89
N ILE A 162 -4.92 6.67 11.32
CA ILE A 162 -5.30 7.76 12.22
C ILE A 162 -5.51 9.00 11.36
N THR A 163 -6.76 9.25 10.97
CA THR A 163 -7.13 10.44 10.18
C THR A 163 -7.73 11.56 11.03
N SER A 164 -8.13 11.26 12.27
CA SER A 164 -8.82 12.19 13.16
C SER A 164 -8.22 12.20 14.56
N PRO A 165 -8.18 13.36 15.25
CA PRO A 165 -7.57 13.49 16.59
C PRO A 165 -8.33 12.73 17.69
N ASN A 166 -9.58 12.33 17.44
CA ASN A 166 -10.44 11.64 18.40
C ASN A 166 -10.29 10.11 18.40
N VAL A 167 -9.43 9.55 17.53
CA VAL A 167 -9.22 8.10 17.45
C VAL A 167 -8.05 7.73 18.34
N ASP A 168 -8.28 6.81 19.29
CA ASP A 168 -7.18 6.26 20.10
C ASP A 168 -6.30 5.35 19.23
N PRO A 169 -5.02 5.72 19.01
CA PRO A 169 -4.08 4.95 18.18
C PRO A 169 -3.91 3.50 18.64
N LYS A 170 -4.13 3.21 19.94
CA LYS A 170 -3.91 1.87 20.51
C LYS A 170 -4.94 0.84 20.07
N ASN A 171 -6.10 1.29 19.61
CA ASN A 171 -7.19 0.40 19.20
C ASN A 171 -7.11 0.00 17.72
N ILE A 172 -6.16 0.56 16.96
CA ILE A 172 -5.98 0.26 15.55
C ILE A 172 -5.02 -0.93 15.42
N PRO A 173 -5.51 -2.08 14.92
CA PRO A 173 -4.72 -3.32 14.91
C PRO A 173 -3.69 -3.38 13.78
N LEU A 174 -3.87 -2.58 12.72
CA LEU A 174 -2.98 -2.52 11.56
C LEU A 174 -2.98 -1.09 10.99
N PHE A 175 -1.79 -0.62 10.57
CA PHE A 175 -1.62 0.68 9.95
C PHE A 175 -1.34 0.55 8.46
N LEU A 176 -2.17 1.19 7.65
CA LEU A 176 -1.98 1.31 6.21
C LEU A 176 -1.90 2.78 5.80
N SER A 177 -1.20 3.04 4.70
CA SER A 177 -1.25 4.31 4.00
C SER A 177 -2.14 4.18 2.76
N SER A 178 -2.53 5.30 2.16
CA SER A 178 -3.28 5.32 0.92
C SER A 178 -2.75 6.38 -0.02
N THR A 179 -3.07 6.24 -1.31
CA THR A 179 -2.81 7.24 -2.34
C THR A 179 -3.92 7.21 -3.38
N VAL A 180 -4.02 8.26 -4.17
CA VAL A 180 -4.92 8.32 -5.33
C VAL A 180 -4.06 8.25 -6.59
N PHE A 181 -4.39 7.34 -7.49
CA PHE A 181 -3.81 7.26 -8.82
C PHE A 181 -4.63 8.13 -9.76
N GLU A 182 -4.18 9.37 -9.90
CA GLU A 182 -4.80 10.35 -10.79
C GLU A 182 -4.59 9.97 -12.26
N GLN A 183 -5.64 10.03 -13.07
CA GLN A 183 -5.56 9.70 -14.50
C GLN A 183 -4.63 10.63 -15.27
N GLY A 184 -4.47 11.88 -14.83
CA GLY A 184 -3.57 12.85 -15.44
C GLY A 184 -2.10 12.42 -15.40
N ASP A 185 -1.71 11.83 -14.27
CA ASP A 185 -0.33 11.45 -13.95
C ASP A 185 -0.05 9.99 -14.35
N TYR A 186 -0.90 9.06 -13.91
CA TYR A 186 -0.67 7.62 -14.07
C TYR A 186 -1.14 7.06 -15.43
N ARG A 187 -2.12 7.71 -16.08
CA ARG A 187 -2.58 7.41 -17.45
C ARG A 187 -2.83 5.91 -17.70
N GLU A 188 -2.07 5.28 -18.58
CA GLU A 188 -2.26 3.88 -18.97
C GLU A 188 -2.02 2.90 -17.82
N CYS A 189 -1.17 3.27 -16.86
CA CYS A 189 -0.87 2.44 -15.69
C CYS A 189 -2.12 2.22 -14.84
N VAL A 190 -2.85 3.29 -14.51
CA VAL A 190 -4.09 3.19 -13.72
C VAL A 190 -5.19 2.46 -14.49
N ARG A 191 -5.28 2.64 -15.83
CA ARG A 191 -6.24 1.89 -16.66
C ARG A 191 -5.99 0.39 -16.65
N ASN A 192 -4.73 -0.03 -16.75
CA ASN A 192 -4.39 -1.45 -16.67
C ASN A 192 -4.68 -2.03 -15.29
N PHE A 193 -4.53 -1.21 -14.24
CA PHE A 193 -4.87 -1.64 -12.88
C PHE A 193 -6.39 -1.72 -12.65
N GLN A 194 -7.16 -0.74 -13.13
CA GLN A 194 -8.64 -0.76 -13.14
C GLN A 194 -9.19 -2.01 -13.85
N ARG A 195 -8.68 -2.33 -15.04
CA ARG A 195 -9.06 -3.56 -15.77
C ARG A 195 -8.83 -4.83 -14.96
N ARG A 196 -7.74 -4.90 -14.21
CA ARG A 196 -7.42 -6.06 -13.36
C ARG A 196 -8.33 -6.17 -12.14
N LEU A 197 -8.87 -5.05 -11.66
CA LEU A 197 -9.88 -4.99 -10.60
C LEU A 197 -11.30 -5.32 -11.10
N GLY A 198 -11.50 -5.43 -12.42
CA GLY A 198 -12.82 -5.60 -13.03
C GLY A 198 -13.59 -4.29 -13.21
N LEU A 199 -12.93 -3.15 -13.02
CA LEU A 199 -13.55 -1.83 -13.15
C LEU A 199 -13.54 -1.35 -14.61
N GLU A 200 -14.57 -0.60 -14.97
CA GLU A 200 -14.64 0.29 -16.14
C GLU A 200 -13.42 1.22 -16.24
N THR A 201 -13.04 1.52 -17.48
CA THR A 201 -11.95 2.46 -17.79
C THR A 201 -12.39 3.71 -18.54
N ASP A 202 -13.66 3.80 -18.90
CA ASP A 202 -14.18 4.85 -19.80
C ASP A 202 -14.50 6.14 -19.06
N SER A 203 -14.90 6.04 -17.78
CA SER A 203 -15.24 7.15 -16.89
C SER A 203 -14.05 8.07 -16.56
N ARG A 204 -12.81 7.58 -16.77
CA ARG A 204 -11.56 8.29 -16.42
C ARG A 204 -11.56 8.84 -14.99
N GLN A 205 -12.20 8.11 -14.07
CA GLN A 205 -12.13 8.42 -12.66
C GLN A 205 -10.77 8.01 -12.09
N ASP A 206 -10.37 8.74 -11.06
CA ASP A 206 -9.16 8.46 -10.31
C ASP A 206 -9.38 7.27 -9.39
N LEU A 207 -8.34 6.47 -9.16
CA LEU A 207 -8.46 5.24 -8.38
C LEU A 207 -7.80 5.41 -7.02
N PHE A 208 -8.52 5.10 -5.95
CA PHE A 208 -8.02 5.08 -4.58
C PHE A 208 -7.34 3.74 -4.29
N VAL A 209 -6.06 3.79 -3.90
CA VAL A 209 -5.21 2.62 -3.73
C VAL A 209 -4.65 2.58 -2.31
N LEU A 210 -4.63 1.39 -1.71
CA LEU A 210 -4.02 1.12 -0.42
C LEU A 210 -2.53 0.83 -0.61
N ARG A 211 -1.72 1.35 0.31
CA ARG A 211 -0.27 1.25 0.27
C ARG A 211 0.27 0.75 1.60
N ASN A 212 1.03 -0.32 1.53
CA ASN A 212 1.76 -0.91 2.63
C ASN A 212 3.27 -0.70 2.44
N VAL A 213 3.88 0.03 3.38
CA VAL A 213 5.33 0.27 3.39
C VAL A 213 5.95 -0.62 4.45
N VAL A 214 6.83 -1.51 4.03
CA VAL A 214 7.50 -2.44 4.94
C VAL A 214 8.90 -1.91 5.24
N MET A 215 9.12 -1.54 6.49
CA MET A 215 10.44 -1.14 7.00
C MET A 215 10.89 -1.97 8.21
N SER A 216 10.02 -2.86 8.69
CA SER A 216 10.31 -3.68 9.86
C SER A 216 10.95 -5.00 9.44
N PRO A 217 12.13 -5.37 9.98
CA PRO A 217 12.72 -6.69 9.73
C PRO A 217 12.06 -7.79 10.59
N PHE A 218 11.14 -7.45 11.48
CA PHE A 218 10.60 -8.38 12.48
C PHE A 218 9.24 -8.98 12.11
N GLN A 219 8.53 -8.40 11.14
CA GLN A 219 7.17 -8.83 10.80
C GLN A 219 7.12 -10.23 10.15
N ALA A 220 8.24 -10.70 9.61
CA ALA A 220 8.34 -12.05 9.08
C ALA A 220 8.44 -13.12 10.19
N ALA A 221 8.69 -12.76 11.44
CA ALA A 221 8.84 -13.71 12.53
C ALA A 221 7.48 -14.22 13.06
N GLY A 222 7.40 -15.53 13.34
CA GLY A 222 6.34 -16.10 14.18
C GLY A 222 4.92 -16.04 13.63
N ASN A 223 4.70 -16.32 12.33
CA ASN A 223 3.37 -16.30 11.68
C ASN A 223 2.62 -14.96 11.80
N PHE A 224 3.27 -13.87 12.21
CA PHE A 224 2.63 -12.57 12.41
C PHE A 224 2.00 -12.03 11.13
N VAL A 225 2.57 -12.33 9.97
CA VAL A 225 1.99 -12.01 8.65
C VAL A 225 0.59 -12.59 8.49
N GLN A 226 0.34 -13.81 9.01
CA GLN A 226 -0.98 -14.45 8.99
C GLN A 226 -1.96 -13.78 9.96
N GLU A 227 -1.48 -13.25 11.09
CA GLU A 227 -2.35 -12.51 12.00
C GLU A 227 -2.80 -11.18 11.37
N LEU A 228 -1.86 -10.45 10.77
CA LEU A 228 -2.17 -9.24 9.98
C LEU A 228 -3.17 -9.56 8.87
N ALA A 229 -3.05 -10.75 8.28
CA ALA A 229 -3.95 -11.23 7.26
C ALA A 229 -5.40 -11.31 7.73
N THR A 230 -5.59 -12.04 8.82
CA THR A 230 -6.90 -12.27 9.42
C THR A 230 -7.51 -10.95 9.91
N ILE A 231 -6.71 -10.05 10.48
CA ILE A 231 -7.16 -8.73 10.91
C ILE A 231 -7.74 -7.94 9.74
N PHE A 232 -7.01 -7.87 8.62
CA PHE A 232 -7.48 -7.14 7.46
C PHE A 232 -8.69 -7.79 6.81
N GLN A 233 -8.70 -9.12 6.68
CA GLN A 233 -9.86 -9.84 6.15
C GLN A 233 -11.12 -9.54 6.96
N LYS A 234 -11.01 -9.58 8.29
CA LYS A 234 -12.12 -9.24 9.19
C LYS A 234 -12.60 -7.79 8.99
N VAL A 235 -11.68 -6.85 8.85
CA VAL A 235 -12.01 -5.44 8.59
C VAL A 235 -12.77 -5.31 7.28
N LEU A 236 -12.35 -6.05 6.26
CA LEU A 236 -12.92 -6.04 4.93
C LEU A 236 -14.33 -6.67 4.91
N GLU A 237 -14.53 -7.80 5.60
CA GLU A 237 -15.84 -8.44 5.76
C GLU A 237 -16.84 -7.60 6.57
N GLU A 238 -16.36 -6.79 7.51
CA GLU A 238 -17.20 -5.87 8.29
C GLU A 238 -17.68 -4.65 7.46
N GLU A 239 -17.05 -4.35 6.32
CA GLU A 239 -17.51 -3.29 5.43
C GLU A 239 -18.68 -3.78 4.57
N ASN A 240 -19.91 -3.46 5.02
CA ASN A 240 -21.18 -3.80 4.37
C ASN A 240 -21.45 -3.04 3.05
N VAL A 241 -20.48 -3.00 2.13
CA VAL A 241 -20.63 -2.32 0.84
C VAL A 241 -21.58 -3.09 -0.08
N VAL A 242 -21.61 -4.42 0.03
CA VAL A 242 -22.56 -5.27 -0.71
C VAL A 242 -24.00 -4.84 -0.42
N ARG A 243 -24.39 -4.72 0.86
CA ARG A 243 -25.76 -4.30 1.25
C ARG A 243 -26.14 -2.90 0.74
N ARG A 244 -25.18 -2.00 0.58
CA ARG A 244 -25.41 -0.64 0.06
C ARG A 244 -25.78 -0.68 -1.43
N ASN A 245 -25.15 -1.57 -2.19
CA ASN A 245 -25.33 -1.67 -3.64
C ASN A 245 -26.31 -2.78 -4.08
N THR A 246 -26.77 -3.62 -3.16
CA THR A 246 -27.89 -4.53 -3.42
C THR A 246 -29.20 -3.76 -3.57
N VAL A 247 -29.79 -3.83 -4.77
CA VAL A 247 -31.11 -3.24 -5.06
C VAL A 247 -32.20 -4.05 -4.36
N GLU A 248 -32.50 -3.67 -3.12
CA GLU A 248 -33.63 -4.20 -2.35
C GLU A 248 -34.77 -3.17 -2.28
N PRO A 249 -36.03 -3.61 -2.08
CA PRO A 249 -37.13 -2.68 -1.80
C PRO A 249 -36.85 -1.89 -0.52
N GLN A 250 -36.54 -0.59 -0.66
CA GLN A 250 -36.28 0.32 0.45
C GLN A 250 -37.37 1.38 0.59
N ILE A 251 -37.41 2.03 1.75
CA ILE A 251 -38.32 3.14 2.02
C ILE A 251 -37.67 4.41 1.47
N TYR A 252 -38.26 4.98 0.43
CA TYR A 252 -37.80 6.21 -0.20
C TYR A 252 -38.57 7.42 0.33
N GLU A 253 -37.85 8.51 0.61
CA GLU A 253 -38.44 9.78 1.03
C GLU A 253 -38.74 10.64 -0.20
N PHE A 254 -39.92 11.26 -0.21
CA PHE A 254 -40.34 12.18 -1.26
C PHE A 254 -40.80 13.50 -0.64
N VAL A 255 -40.38 14.61 -1.25
CA VAL A 255 -40.88 15.94 -0.89
C VAL A 255 -42.07 16.25 -1.79
N MET A 256 -43.23 16.48 -1.18
CA MET A 256 -44.42 16.92 -1.90
C MET A 256 -44.34 18.41 -2.21
N GLN A 257 -44.48 18.78 -3.48
CA GLN A 257 -44.44 20.16 -3.96
C GLN A 257 -45.63 20.46 -4.88
N GLY A 258 -46.11 21.71 -4.88
CA GLY A 258 -47.23 22.17 -5.73
C GLY A 258 -48.53 22.43 -4.95
N VAL A 259 -49.28 23.47 -5.35
CA VAL A 259 -50.52 23.91 -4.67
C VAL A 259 -51.78 23.46 -5.41
N GLU A 260 -51.79 23.50 -6.75
CA GLU A 260 -52.94 23.06 -7.57
C GLU A 260 -52.77 21.65 -8.15
N ALA A 261 -51.54 21.20 -8.36
CA ALA A 261 -51.20 19.84 -8.81
C ALA A 261 -49.97 19.33 -8.03
N PRO A 262 -50.16 18.55 -6.95
CA PRO A 262 -49.05 18.08 -6.15
C PRO A 262 -48.24 17.02 -6.91
N TYR A 263 -46.92 17.19 -6.94
CA TYR A 263 -45.97 16.21 -7.44
C TYR A 263 -44.98 15.83 -6.33
N LEU A 264 -44.48 14.61 -6.42
CA LEU A 264 -43.50 14.06 -5.49
C LEU A 264 -42.12 14.19 -6.12
N THR A 265 -41.25 14.98 -5.50
CA THR A 265 -39.84 15.04 -5.87
C THR A 265 -39.07 14.06 -5.00
N TYR A 266 -38.40 13.11 -5.64
CA TYR A 266 -37.54 12.15 -4.96
C TYR A 266 -36.38 12.87 -4.27
N LYS A 267 -36.09 12.45 -3.03
CA LYS A 267 -34.93 12.91 -2.29
C LYS A 267 -33.85 11.82 -2.39
N PRO A 268 -32.85 11.99 -3.28
CA PRO A 268 -31.80 11.00 -3.48
C PRO A 268 -30.91 10.81 -2.25
#